data_AF-A0A961AX02-F1
#
_entry.id   AF-A0A961AX02-F1
#
_cell.length_a   1.000
_cell.length_b   1.000
_cell.length_c   1.000
_cell.angle_alpha   90.00
_cell.angle_beta   90.00
_cell.angle_gamma   90.00
#
_symmetry.space_group_name_H-M   'P 1'
#
loop_
_entity.id
_entity.type
_entity.pdbx_description
1 polymer ?
#
loop_
_entity_poly.entity_id
_entity_poly.type
_entity_poly.pdbx_seq_one_letter_code
_entity_poly.pdbx_strand_id
1 'polypeptide(L)' 'MPKSKIPIRDEYRMSWEAWMRGRHSRRISGNKVAPEIIRRPDSKDDAHLRAAYDGERGPQFPTEAELKKTAEKFAEDS' A
#
# COMPACT_ATOMS: atom_id res chain seq x y z
N MET A 1 22.36 5.94 5.47
CA MET A 1 22.25 4.52 5.08
C MET A 1 23.49 4.16 4.25
N PRO A 2 24.32 3.18 4.65
CA PRO A 2 25.42 2.74 3.80
C PRO A 2 24.85 2.13 2.51
N LYS A 3 25.37 2.54 1.35
CA LYS A 3 24.96 2.00 0.04
C LYS A 3 25.39 0.52 -0.02
N SER A 4 24.45 -0.38 -0.26
CA SER A 4 24.75 -1.79 -0.49
C SER A 4 25.70 -1.93 -1.68
N LYS A 5 26.74 -2.76 -1.53
CA LYS A 5 27.76 -3.01 -2.57
C LYS A 5 27.29 -3.94 -3.70
N ILE A 6 26.06 -4.45 -3.62
CA ILE A 6 25.53 -5.38 -4.61
C ILE A 6 24.80 -4.54 -5.67
N PRO A 7 25.31 -4.48 -6.91
CA PRO A 7 24.63 -3.77 -7.98
C PRO A 7 23.31 -4.50 -8.31
N ILE A 8 22.21 -3.76 -8.35
CA ILE A 8 20.94 -4.25 -8.88
C ILE A 8 21.13 -4.38 -10.39
N ARG A 9 20.99 -5.60 -10.94
CA ARG A 9 21.01 -5.80 -12.38
C ARG A 9 19.83 -5.07 -13.02
N ASP A 10 20.03 -4.53 -14.22
CA ASP A 10 19.01 -3.72 -14.89
C ASP A 10 17.73 -4.51 -15.17
N GLU A 11 17.83 -5.83 -15.38
CA GLU A 11 16.70 -6.77 -15.48
C GLU A 11 15.79 -6.83 -14.23
N TYR A 12 16.32 -6.41 -13.06
CA TYR A 12 15.58 -6.34 -11.80
C TYR A 12 15.11 -4.92 -11.45
N ARG A 13 15.40 -3.92 -12.31
CA ARG A 13 14.86 -2.58 -12.12
C ARG A 13 13.42 -2.55 -12.58
N MET A 14 12.54 -2.18 -11.68
CA MET A 14 11.12 -2.03 -11.96
C MET A 14 10.76 -0.55 -11.93
N SER A 15 9.98 -0.10 -12.92
CA SER A 15 9.43 1.25 -12.89
C SER A 15 8.45 1.40 -11.71
N TRP A 16 8.27 2.62 -11.24
CA TRP A 16 7.29 2.92 -10.19
C TRP A 16 5.89 2.42 -10.55
N GLU A 17 5.50 2.60 -11.80
CA GLU A 17 4.19 2.17 -12.31
C GLU A 17 4.04 0.63 -12.30
N ALA A 18 5.07 -0.10 -12.74
CA ALA A 18 5.09 -1.55 -12.71
C ALA A 18 5.05 -2.09 -11.26
N TRP A 19 5.70 -1.39 -10.32
CA TRP A 19 5.63 -1.71 -8.89
C TRP A 19 4.21 -1.52 -8.34
N MET A 20 3.57 -0.38 -8.63
CA MET A 20 2.20 -0.09 -8.22
C MET A 20 1.21 -1.11 -8.78
N ARG A 21 1.32 -1.45 -10.06
CA ARG A 21 0.49 -2.48 -10.72
C ARG A 21 0.65 -3.83 -10.03
N GLY A 22 1.88 -4.24 -9.75
CA GLY A 22 2.15 -5.49 -9.02
C GLY A 22 1.59 -5.49 -7.59
N ARG A 23 1.62 -4.35 -6.88
CA ARG A 23 1.01 -4.21 -5.55
C ARG A 23 -0.50 -4.33 -5.60
N HIS A 24 -1.14 -3.69 -6.57
CA HIS A 24 -2.58 -3.77 -6.77
C HIS A 24 -3.02 -5.20 -7.08
N SER A 25 -2.35 -5.90 -8.02
CA SER A 25 -2.63 -7.31 -8.32
C SER A 25 -2.45 -8.23 -7.11
N ARG A 26 -1.38 -8.04 -6.32
CA ARG A 26 -1.16 -8.81 -5.08
C ARG A 26 -2.27 -8.57 -4.05
N ARG A 27 -2.78 -7.33 -3.93
CA ARG A 27 -3.88 -7.01 -3.01
C ARG A 27 -5.19 -7.69 -3.43
N ILE A 28 -5.53 -7.65 -4.72
CA ILE A 28 -6.69 -8.37 -5.27
C ILE A 28 -6.57 -9.87 -5.01
N SER A 29 -5.42 -10.47 -5.34
CA SER A 29 -5.22 -11.91 -5.13
C SER A 29 -5.21 -12.28 -3.65
N GLY A 30 -4.59 -11.47 -2.80
CA GLY A 30 -4.59 -11.65 -1.34
C GLY A 30 -6.00 -11.66 -0.77
N ASN A 31 -6.83 -10.69 -1.17
CA ASN A 31 -8.23 -10.59 -0.75
C ASN A 31 -9.08 -11.79 -1.19
N LYS A 32 -8.73 -12.47 -2.29
CA LYS A 32 -9.40 -13.69 -2.75
C LYS A 32 -9.02 -14.92 -1.91
N VAL A 33 -7.75 -15.02 -1.50
CA VAL A 33 -7.22 -16.17 -0.74
C VAL A 33 -7.60 -16.09 0.73
N ALA A 34 -7.59 -14.88 1.29
CA ALA A 34 -8.10 -14.59 2.61
C ALA A 34 -8.80 -13.24 2.52
N PRO A 35 -10.15 -13.21 2.57
CA PRO A 35 -10.90 -11.97 2.74
C PRO A 35 -10.31 -11.18 3.91
N GLU A 36 -10.46 -9.85 3.93
CA GLU A 36 -9.91 -8.90 4.93
C GLU A 36 -10.04 -9.30 6.43
N ILE A 37 -10.81 -10.34 6.71
CA ILE A 37 -10.86 -11.22 7.91
C ILE A 37 -9.48 -11.78 8.35
N ILE A 38 -8.34 -11.41 7.73
CA ILE A 38 -7.01 -11.61 8.35
C ILE A 38 -6.84 -10.71 9.60
N ARG A 39 -7.63 -9.64 9.73
CA ARG A 39 -7.69 -8.88 10.98
C ARG A 39 -8.53 -9.65 11.99
N ARG A 40 -7.86 -10.18 13.01
CA ARG A 40 -8.48 -10.62 14.28
C ARG A 40 -9.47 -9.52 14.70
N PRO A 41 -10.70 -9.83 15.12
CA PRO A 41 -11.70 -8.80 15.42
C PRO A 41 -11.12 -7.73 16.36
N ASP A 42 -10.41 -8.21 17.38
CA ASP A 42 -9.78 -7.35 18.38
C ASP A 42 -8.36 -7.85 18.69
N SER A 43 -7.48 -6.94 19.11
CA SER A 43 -6.20 -7.27 19.75
C SER A 43 -5.89 -6.27 20.86
N LYS A 44 -4.99 -6.65 21.79
CA LYS A 44 -4.57 -5.76 22.89
C LYS A 44 -3.98 -4.43 22.39
N ASP A 45 -3.41 -4.43 21.19
CA ASP A 45 -2.78 -3.25 20.60
C ASP A 45 -3.79 -2.35 19.87
N ASP A 46 -5.04 -2.78 19.72
CA ASP A 46 -6.06 -2.01 18.99
C ASP A 46 -6.41 -0.71 19.69
N ALA A 47 -6.33 -0.66 21.02
CA ALA A 47 -6.53 0.58 21.77
C ALA A 47 -5.48 1.63 21.39
N HIS A 48 -4.21 1.20 21.24
CA HIS A 48 -3.14 2.08 20.81
C HIS A 48 -3.32 2.52 19.35
N LEU A 49 -3.67 1.60 18.45
CA LEU A 49 -3.87 1.90 17.04
C LEU A 49 -5.05 2.88 16.84
N ARG A 50 -6.17 2.67 17.52
CA ARG A 50 -7.33 3.58 17.47
C ARG A 50 -7.01 4.95 18.03
N ALA A 51 -6.18 5.04 19.08
CA ALA A 51 -5.71 6.33 19.58
C ALA A 51 -4.79 7.04 18.57
N ALA A 52 -4.02 6.30 17.78
CA ALA A 52 -3.08 6.84 16.80
C ALA A 52 -3.73 7.23 15.45
N TYR A 53 -4.89 6.66 15.11
CA TYR A 53 -5.56 6.85 13.82
C TYR A 53 -7.05 7.23 13.98
N ASP A 54 -7.36 8.20 14.85
CA ASP A 54 -8.71 8.80 14.97
C ASP A 54 -9.87 7.80 15.12
N GLY A 55 -9.65 6.75 15.91
CA GLY A 55 -10.63 5.69 16.15
C GLY A 55 -10.53 4.49 15.20
N GLU A 56 -9.71 4.59 14.16
CA GLU A 56 -9.44 3.51 13.21
C GLU A 56 -8.22 2.66 13.60
N ARG A 57 -8.15 1.42 13.12
CA ARG A 57 -7.04 0.51 13.44
C ARG A 57 -5.82 0.68 12.52
N GLY A 58 -5.71 1.81 11.85
CA GLY A 58 -4.70 2.08 10.84
C GLY A 58 -5.01 3.34 10.04
N PRO A 59 -4.05 3.82 9.23
CA PRO A 59 -4.28 4.98 8.39
C PRO A 59 -5.35 4.66 7.35
N GLN A 60 -6.20 5.65 7.06
CA GLN A 60 -7.15 5.54 5.96
C GLN A 60 -6.38 5.46 4.64
N PHE A 61 -6.49 4.33 3.96
CA PHE A 61 -5.92 4.18 2.63
C PHE A 61 -6.84 4.86 1.62
N PRO A 62 -6.30 5.67 0.70
CA PRO A 62 -7.09 6.26 -0.36
C PRO A 62 -7.82 5.18 -1.15
N THR A 63 -9.09 5.44 -1.46
CA THR A 63 -9.89 4.61 -2.34
C THR A 63 -9.32 4.62 -3.75
N GLU A 64 -9.67 3.63 -4.56
CA GLU A 64 -9.22 3.55 -5.94
C GLU A 64 -9.67 4.77 -6.78
N ALA A 65 -10.83 5.34 -6.44
CA ALA A 65 -11.31 6.59 -7.03
C ALA A 65 -10.46 7.80 -6.64
N GLU A 66 -10.03 7.89 -5.38
CA GLU A 66 -9.14 8.95 -4.89
C GLU A 66 -7.74 8.82 -5.49
N LEU A 67 -7.23 7.60 -5.63
CA LEU A 67 -5.95 7.35 -6.30
C LEU A 67 -5.97 7.78 -7.78
N LYS A 68 -7.08 7.55 -8.49
CA LYS A 68 -7.25 8.01 -9.89
C LYS A 68 -7.28 9.52 -10.00
N LYS A 69 -8.07 10.20 -9.17
CA LYS A 69 -8.11 11.67 -9.13
C LYS A 69 -6.75 12.28 -8.80
N THR A 70 -6.03 11.65 -7.87
CA THR A 70 -4.70 12.12 -7.48
C THR A 70 -3.72 11.94 -8.66
N ALA A 71 -3.79 10.80 -9.36
CA ALA A 71 -2.96 10.54 -10.54
C ALA A 71 -3.26 11.49 -11.72
N GLU A 72 -4.53 11.80 -11.96
CA GLU A 72 -4.97 12.78 -12.96
C GLU A 72 -4.45 14.18 -12.64
N LYS A 73 -4.57 14.60 -11.37
CA LYS A 73 -4.03 15.90 -10.92
C LYS A 73 -2.51 15.98 -11.08
N PHE A 74 -1.78 14.92 -10.76
CA PHE A 74 -0.32 14.87 -10.98
C PHE A 74 0.06 14.91 -12.46
N ALA A 75 -0.81 14.46 -13.37
CA ALA A 75 -0.58 14.52 -14.80
C ALA A 75 -0.88 15.90 -15.42
N GLU A 76 -1.76 16.69 -14.80
CA GLU A 76 -2.04 18.07 -15.20
C GLU A 76 -0.98 19.08 -14.68
N ASP A 77 -0.35 18.78 -13.55
CA ASP A 77 0.70 19.61 -12.93
C ASP A 77 2.13 19.33 -13.48
N SER A 78 2.29 18.45 -14.49
CA SER A 78 3.58 18.05 -15.09
C SER A 78 3.71 18.41 -16.56
#